data_AF-A0A6A5TTX4-F1
#
_entry.id   AF-A0A6A5TTX4-F1
#
_cell.length_a   1.000
_cell.length_b   1.000
_cell.length_c   1.000
_cell.angle_alpha   90.00
_cell.angle_beta   90.00
_cell.angle_gamma   90.00
#
_symmetry.space_group_name_H-M   'P 1'
#
loop_
_entity.id
_entity.type
_entity.pdbx_description
1 polymer ?
#
loop_
_entity_poly.entity_id
_entity_poly.type
_entity_poly.pdbx_seq_one_letter_code
_entity_poly.pdbx_strand_id
1 'polypeptide(L)'
;MPYYDIYDANIRCGRGGAASGPGTKTALLNAGEQVGFVVGRSADEPLEPYVMYHNGPGQAYLSKSLVERGLVGLEKYEGDGDWFKIASLGTESDDVWSTRGKTRMNFTIPETTPPGHYLLRVEHLYVRPTYNTKQFYIACAQVEIRGPGGGDPKPLVKFPGAYDLSDPGKCSMCRI
;
A
#
# COMPACT_ATOMS: atom_id res chain seq x y z
N MET A 1 7.65 -11.85 -4.24
CA MET A 1 8.06 -11.78 -5.67
C MET A 1 7.55 -10.47 -6.27
N PRO A 2 8.29 -9.80 -7.17
CA PRO A 2 7.80 -8.59 -7.79
C PRO A 2 6.64 -8.89 -8.73
N TYR A 3 5.75 -7.91 -8.84
CA TYR A 3 4.64 -7.89 -9.77
C TYR A 3 4.88 -6.81 -10.83
N TYR A 4 4.33 -6.98 -12.04
CA TYR A 4 4.67 -6.16 -13.20
C TYR A 4 3.45 -5.62 -13.96
N ASP A 5 2.37 -6.40 -14.03
CA ASP A 5 1.21 -6.07 -14.85
C ASP A 5 0.27 -5.07 -14.14
N ILE A 6 0.36 -3.79 -14.47
CA ILE A 6 -0.45 -2.75 -13.83
C ILE A 6 -1.94 -2.81 -14.19
N TYR A 7 -2.35 -3.66 -15.14
CA TYR A 7 -3.73 -3.79 -15.60
C TYR A 7 -4.49 -4.93 -14.91
N ASP A 8 -3.79 -5.86 -14.26
CA ASP A 8 -4.40 -7.01 -13.59
C ASP A 8 -4.71 -6.70 -12.10
N ALA A 9 -5.75 -7.35 -11.57
CA ALA A 9 -6.29 -7.07 -10.24
C ALA A 9 -5.28 -7.33 -9.11
N ASN A 10 -4.26 -8.17 -9.34
CA ASN A 10 -3.21 -8.41 -8.35
C ASN A 10 -2.35 -7.16 -8.06
N ILE A 11 -2.45 -6.07 -8.84
CA ILE A 11 -1.80 -4.78 -8.53
C ILE A 11 -2.33 -4.12 -7.23
N ARG A 12 -3.49 -4.57 -6.73
CA ARG A 12 -4.07 -4.09 -5.47
C ARG A 12 -3.27 -4.55 -4.26
N CYS A 13 -3.14 -5.87 -4.09
CA CYS A 13 -2.61 -6.47 -2.86
C CYS A 13 -1.52 -7.53 -3.10
N GLY A 14 -0.99 -7.61 -4.33
CA GLY A 14 -0.04 -8.64 -4.74
C GLY A 14 -0.72 -9.93 -5.21
N ARG A 15 0.08 -10.83 -5.77
CA ARG A 15 -0.39 -12.10 -6.34
C ARG A 15 -1.10 -12.95 -5.30
N GLY A 16 -2.37 -13.27 -5.55
CA GLY A 16 -3.19 -14.09 -4.65
C GLY A 16 -3.71 -13.35 -3.43
N GLY A 17 -3.49 -12.03 -3.32
CA GLY A 17 -3.91 -11.23 -2.17
C GLY A 17 -5.42 -11.25 -1.92
N ALA A 18 -6.23 -11.28 -2.97
CA ALA A 18 -7.69 -11.40 -2.86
C ALA A 18 -8.14 -12.74 -2.23
N ALA A 19 -7.37 -13.82 -2.47
CA ALA A 19 -7.69 -15.14 -1.93
C ALA A 19 -7.17 -15.36 -0.50
N SER A 20 -6.24 -14.52 -0.01
CA SER A 20 -5.62 -14.65 1.32
C SER A 20 -6.32 -13.85 2.43
N GLY A 21 -7.40 -13.12 2.11
CA GLY A 21 -8.19 -12.41 3.11
C GLY A 21 -8.82 -13.33 4.18
N PRO A 22 -9.47 -14.45 3.82
CA PRO A 22 -10.07 -15.37 4.79
C PRO A 22 -9.07 -15.86 5.84
N GLY A 23 -9.40 -15.66 7.12
CA GLY A 23 -8.53 -16.06 8.25
C GLY A 23 -7.46 -15.03 8.63
N THR A 24 -7.29 -13.95 7.86
CA THR A 24 -6.41 -12.83 8.22
C THR A 24 -7.04 -12.01 9.34
N LYS A 25 -6.24 -11.69 10.37
CA LYS A 25 -6.68 -10.85 11.49
C LYS A 25 -6.77 -9.38 11.06
N THR A 26 -7.73 -8.68 11.63
CA THR A 26 -7.86 -7.22 11.49
C THR A 26 -7.09 -6.51 12.61
N ALA A 27 -6.16 -5.63 12.25
CA ALA A 27 -5.46 -4.80 13.22
C ALA A 27 -6.29 -3.57 13.60
N LEU A 28 -6.34 -3.24 14.88
CA LEU A 28 -7.02 -2.05 15.39
C LEU A 28 -6.02 -0.89 15.42
N LEU A 29 -6.36 0.21 14.75
CA LEU A 29 -5.51 1.39 14.66
C LEU A 29 -6.32 2.64 14.97
N ASN A 30 -5.69 3.65 15.56
CA ASN A 30 -6.29 4.98 15.66
C ASN A 30 -5.85 5.87 14.50
N ALA A 31 -6.72 6.77 14.06
CA ALA A 31 -6.29 7.90 13.24
C ALA A 31 -5.20 8.70 13.98
N GLY A 32 -4.12 9.07 13.29
CA GLY A 32 -2.92 9.67 13.88
C GLY A 32 -1.85 8.66 14.33
N GLU A 33 -2.15 7.36 14.35
CA GLU A 33 -1.21 6.33 14.78
C GLU A 33 -0.15 6.05 13.71
N GLN A 34 1.09 5.80 14.14
CA GLN A 34 2.16 5.34 13.25
C GLN A 34 2.13 3.82 13.12
N VAL A 35 2.18 3.35 11.87
CA VAL A 35 2.27 1.93 11.52
C VAL A 35 3.53 1.65 10.71
N GLY A 36 4.06 0.44 10.84
CA GLY A 36 5.26 0.01 10.13
C GLY A 36 5.04 -1.30 9.39
N PHE A 37 5.49 -1.36 8.14
CA PHE A 37 5.52 -2.57 7.34
C PHE A 37 6.95 -3.09 7.24
N VAL A 38 7.17 -4.31 7.74
CA VAL A 38 8.48 -4.97 7.74
C VAL A 38 8.66 -5.74 6.43
N VAL A 39 9.86 -5.69 5.88
CA VAL A 39 10.22 -6.43 4.68
C VAL A 39 10.56 -7.86 5.07
N GLY A 40 9.95 -8.82 4.37
CA GLY A 40 10.22 -10.25 4.51
C GLY A 40 10.42 -10.88 3.13
N ARG A 41 11.07 -12.04 3.08
CA ARG A 41 11.21 -12.82 1.84
C ARG A 41 9.96 -13.64 1.54
N SER A 42 9.37 -14.25 2.56
CA SER A 42 8.13 -15.01 2.50
C SER A 42 7.44 -15.01 3.86
N ALA A 43 6.17 -15.42 3.89
CA ALA A 43 5.36 -15.42 5.12
C ALA A 43 5.74 -16.54 6.11
N ASP A 44 6.48 -17.55 5.64
CA ASP A 44 6.94 -18.72 6.38
C ASP A 44 8.39 -18.60 6.89
N GLU A 45 9.09 -17.51 6.57
CA GLU A 45 10.45 -17.26 7.03
C GLU A 45 10.49 -16.25 8.20
N PRO A 46 11.51 -16.34 9.10
CA PRO A 46 11.74 -15.33 10.12
C PRO A 46 11.94 -13.93 9.52
N LEU A 47 11.47 -12.92 10.24
CA LEU A 47 11.67 -11.50 9.90
C LEU A 47 13.09 -11.05 10.29
N GLU A 48 14.14 -11.63 9.69
CA GLU A 48 15.55 -11.28 9.97
C GLU A 48 16.18 -10.59 8.75
N PRO A 49 17.08 -9.62 8.95
CA PRO A 49 16.90 -8.31 8.34
C PRO A 49 17.00 -8.37 6.83
N TYR A 50 15.83 -8.40 6.20
CA TYR A 50 15.70 -8.09 4.79
C TYR A 50 15.65 -6.58 4.64
N VAL A 51 16.50 -6.07 3.75
CA VAL A 51 16.58 -4.65 3.43
C VAL A 51 16.00 -4.38 2.05
N MET A 52 15.35 -3.23 1.89
CA MET A 52 15.04 -2.70 0.57
C MET A 52 16.33 -2.23 -0.10
N TYR A 53 16.85 -3.01 -1.05
CA TYR A 53 18.06 -2.66 -1.80
C TYR A 53 17.76 -2.07 -3.19
N HIS A 54 16.50 -2.13 -3.63
CA HIS A 54 16.07 -1.51 -4.87
C HIS A 54 15.78 -0.03 -4.68
N ASN A 55 16.07 0.74 -5.72
CA ASN A 55 15.83 2.17 -5.74
C ASN A 55 14.39 2.47 -6.13
N GLY A 56 13.69 3.19 -5.27
CA GLY A 56 12.39 3.74 -5.62
C GLY A 56 11.50 3.97 -4.41
N PRO A 57 10.31 4.54 -4.64
CA PRO A 57 9.50 5.06 -3.57
C PRO A 57 8.87 3.95 -2.74
N GLY A 58 8.50 4.30 -1.51
CA GLY A 58 7.58 3.55 -0.68
C GLY A 58 6.25 4.30 -0.64
N GLN A 59 5.12 3.62 -0.77
CA GLN A 59 3.81 4.27 -0.78
C GLN A 59 2.82 3.48 0.07
N ALA A 60 1.87 4.20 0.68
CA ALA A 60 0.80 3.60 1.45
C ALA A 60 -0.56 4.21 1.06
N TYR A 61 -1.57 3.35 0.97
CA TYR A 61 -2.93 3.70 0.57
C TYR A 61 -3.96 3.00 1.45
N LEU A 62 -5.11 3.63 1.63
CA LEU A 62 -6.27 3.03 2.29
C LEU A 62 -7.42 2.92 1.30
N SER A 63 -8.12 1.79 1.33
CA SER A 63 -9.39 1.61 0.63
C SER A 63 -10.48 1.23 1.61
N LYS A 64 -11.52 2.08 1.70
CA LYS A 64 -12.61 1.84 2.64
C LYS A 64 -13.45 0.67 2.16
N SER A 65 -13.60 -0.29 3.05
CA SER A 65 -14.49 -1.40 2.84
C SER A 65 -15.92 -0.97 3.18
N LEU A 66 -16.84 -1.08 2.22
CA LEU A 66 -18.27 -0.79 2.43
C LEU A 66 -19.01 -1.96 3.12
N VAL A 67 -18.24 -2.87 3.72
CA VAL A 67 -18.64 -4.09 4.44
C VAL A 67 -19.59 -3.81 5.61
N GLU A 68 -19.65 -2.58 6.12
CA GLU A 68 -20.64 -2.14 7.13
C GLU A 68 -22.11 -2.33 6.69
N ARG A 69 -22.38 -2.67 5.42
CA ARG A 69 -23.71 -3.06 4.92
C ARG A 69 -24.03 -4.56 5.02
N GLY A 70 -23.21 -5.38 5.69
CA GLY A 70 -23.57 -6.72 6.16
C GLY A 70 -23.60 -7.84 5.11
N LEU A 71 -22.99 -7.66 3.93
CA LEU A 71 -23.06 -8.66 2.85
C LEU A 71 -21.77 -9.49 2.67
N VAL A 72 -20.63 -8.97 3.14
CA VAL A 72 -19.28 -9.54 2.92
C VAL A 72 -18.43 -9.03 4.10
N GLY A 73 -17.61 -9.83 4.79
CA GLY A 73 -16.72 -9.29 5.82
C GLY A 73 -15.42 -8.73 5.20
N LEU A 74 -14.58 -8.04 5.99
CA LEU A 74 -13.32 -7.45 5.49
C LEU A 74 -12.40 -8.52 4.87
N GLU A 75 -12.51 -9.76 5.34
CA GLU A 75 -11.80 -10.94 4.84
C GLU A 75 -12.16 -11.36 3.41
N LYS A 76 -13.22 -10.81 2.84
CA LYS A 76 -13.67 -11.06 1.47
C LYS A 76 -13.64 -9.80 0.61
N TYR A 77 -13.21 -8.66 1.17
CA TYR A 77 -13.08 -7.43 0.41
C TYR A 77 -11.82 -7.48 -0.45
N GLU A 78 -11.98 -7.39 -1.77
CA GLU A 78 -10.87 -7.53 -2.74
C GLU A 78 -10.19 -6.22 -3.11
N GLY A 79 -10.60 -5.09 -2.51
CA GLY A 79 -10.01 -3.78 -2.78
C GLY A 79 -10.40 -3.18 -4.13
N ASP A 80 -11.57 -3.52 -4.66
CA ASP A 80 -12.18 -2.94 -5.87
C ASP A 80 -12.78 -1.53 -5.65
N GLY A 81 -12.82 -1.09 -4.40
CA GLY A 81 -13.23 0.26 -4.01
C GLY A 81 -12.22 1.35 -4.39
N ASP A 82 -12.49 2.55 -3.87
CA ASP A 82 -11.63 3.71 -4.07
C ASP A 82 -10.48 3.72 -3.07
N TRP A 83 -9.28 4.00 -3.57
CA TRP A 83 -8.07 4.12 -2.78
C TRP A 83 -7.70 5.60 -2.63
N PHE A 84 -7.27 6.00 -1.45
CA PHE A 84 -6.60 7.29 -1.23
C PHE A 84 -5.20 7.05 -0.69
N LYS A 85 -4.24 7.85 -1.14
CA LYS A 85 -2.87 7.78 -0.63
C LYS A 85 -2.83 8.40 0.77
N ILE A 86 -2.08 7.77 1.67
CA ILE A 86 -1.83 8.31 3.01
C ILE A 86 -0.38 8.72 3.22
N ALA A 87 0.55 8.13 2.45
CA ALA A 87 1.97 8.47 2.56
C ALA A 87 2.75 8.13 1.30
N SER A 88 3.83 8.87 1.08
CA SER A 88 4.87 8.58 0.09
C SER A 88 6.25 8.85 0.67
N LEU A 89 7.12 7.86 0.61
CA LEU A 89 8.53 7.89 0.93
C LEU A 89 9.30 8.05 -0.38
N GLY A 90 9.87 9.22 -0.60
CA GLY A 90 10.54 9.60 -1.85
C GLY A 90 12.07 9.56 -1.76
N THR A 91 12.70 10.50 -2.46
CA THR A 91 14.15 10.72 -2.40
C THR A 91 14.52 11.67 -1.26
N GLU A 92 15.60 11.38 -0.54
CA GLU A 92 16.23 12.28 0.44
C GLU A 92 17.18 13.27 -0.25
N SER A 93 17.78 12.87 -1.38
CA SER A 93 18.58 13.69 -2.31
C SER A 93 18.55 13.06 -3.70
N ASP A 94 19.15 13.69 -4.71
CA ASP A 94 19.02 13.31 -6.13
C ASP A 94 19.22 11.81 -6.43
N ASP A 95 20.10 11.13 -5.67
CA ASP A 95 20.41 9.71 -5.87
C ASP A 95 20.09 8.81 -4.65
N VAL A 96 19.55 9.38 -3.57
CA VAL A 96 19.32 8.64 -2.31
C VAL A 96 17.82 8.48 -2.07
N TRP A 97 17.34 7.25 -2.17
CA TRP A 97 15.97 6.89 -1.81
C TRP A 97 15.84 6.65 -0.32
N SER A 98 14.82 7.24 0.33
CA SER A 98 14.60 7.10 1.77
C SER A 98 14.29 5.66 2.19
N THR A 99 13.86 4.83 1.25
CA THR A 99 13.59 3.39 1.42
C THR A 99 14.87 2.54 1.38
N ARG A 100 15.93 3.00 0.71
CA ARG A 100 17.14 2.19 0.48
C ARG A 100 17.83 1.87 1.79
N GLY A 101 18.17 0.59 1.97
CA GLY A 101 18.83 0.08 3.18
C GLY A 101 17.93 -0.02 4.41
N LYS A 102 16.64 0.32 4.32
CA LYS A 102 15.70 0.19 5.43
C LYS A 102 15.08 -1.21 5.47
N THR A 103 14.78 -1.69 6.67
CA THR A 103 14.09 -2.97 6.92
C THR A 103 12.58 -2.82 7.04
N ARG A 104 12.10 -1.59 7.11
CA ARG A 104 10.69 -1.25 7.27
C ARG A 104 10.34 0.07 6.59
N MET A 105 9.07 0.22 6.25
CA MET A 105 8.48 1.50 5.86
C MET A 105 7.46 1.90 6.91
N ASN A 106 7.67 3.07 7.52
CA ASN A 106 6.78 3.61 8.55
C ASN A 106 5.93 4.73 7.95
N PHE A 107 4.66 4.77 8.33
CA PHE A 107 3.68 5.75 7.87
C PHE A 107 2.77 6.14 9.02
N THR A 108 2.22 7.35 8.99
CA THR A 108 1.20 7.78 9.96
C THR A 108 -0.16 7.73 9.28
N ILE A 109 -1.15 7.11 9.93
CA ILE A 109 -2.55 7.19 9.50
C ILE A 109 -3.00 8.64 9.67
N PRO A 110 -3.49 9.35 8.64
CA PRO A 110 -3.93 10.73 8.79
C PRO A 110 -5.00 10.87 9.86
N GLU A 111 -4.90 11.90 10.71
CA GLU A 111 -5.85 12.15 11.80
C GLU A 111 -7.30 12.34 11.31
N THR A 112 -7.45 12.85 10.09
CA THR A 112 -8.75 13.07 9.45
C THR A 112 -9.33 11.81 8.81
N THR A 113 -8.65 10.66 8.88
CA THR A 113 -9.14 9.41 8.27
C THR A 113 -10.47 9.00 8.91
N PRO A 114 -11.55 8.79 8.13
CA PRO A 114 -12.82 8.35 8.69
C PRO A 114 -12.70 6.99 9.39
N PRO A 115 -13.41 6.78 10.50
CA PRO A 115 -13.49 5.46 11.11
C PRO A 115 -14.08 4.41 10.15
N GLY A 116 -13.71 3.15 10.34
CA GLY A 116 -14.27 2.01 9.62
C GLY A 116 -13.23 0.95 9.27
N HIS A 117 -13.65 0.00 8.45
CA HIS A 117 -12.82 -1.11 7.97
C HIS A 117 -12.12 -0.77 6.66
N TYR A 118 -10.82 -1.06 6.55
CA TYR A 118 -10.01 -0.73 5.39
C TYR A 118 -9.07 -1.87 5.01
N LEU A 119 -8.73 -1.93 3.72
CA LEU A 119 -7.44 -2.49 3.31
C LEU A 119 -6.39 -1.39 3.34
N LEU A 120 -5.28 -1.65 4.03
CA LEU A 120 -4.08 -0.83 4.02
C LEU A 120 -3.07 -1.46 3.06
N ARG A 121 -2.94 -0.86 1.88
CA ARG A 121 -1.99 -1.27 0.83
C ARG A 121 -0.67 -0.56 1.06
N VAL A 122 0.42 -1.33 1.07
CA VAL A 122 1.78 -0.81 1.06
C VAL A 122 2.53 -1.34 -0.13
N GLU A 123 3.30 -0.46 -0.76
CA GLU A 123 4.06 -0.75 -1.96
C GLU A 123 5.48 -0.20 -1.84
N HIS A 124 6.45 -1.00 -2.26
CA HIS A 124 7.74 -0.51 -2.72
C HIS A 124 7.83 -0.70 -4.23
N LEU A 125 8.16 0.38 -4.94
CA LEU A 125 8.31 0.37 -6.40
C LEU A 125 9.79 0.42 -6.74
N TYR A 126 10.33 -0.58 -7.42
CA TYR A 126 11.63 -0.44 -8.07
C TYR A 126 11.46 0.29 -9.40
N VAL A 127 11.90 1.55 -9.42
CA VAL A 127 11.86 2.39 -10.60
C VAL A 127 13.03 2.01 -11.52
N ARG A 128 12.70 1.67 -12.76
CA ARG A 128 13.69 1.46 -13.83
C ARG A 128 13.36 2.34 -15.03
N PRO A 129 14.39 2.87 -15.73
CA PRO A 129 14.20 3.76 -16.87
C PRO A 129 13.66 3.02 -18.09
N THR A 130 13.84 1.70 -18.15
CA THR A 130 13.37 0.89 -19.27
C THR A 130 11.85 0.70 -19.18
N TYR A 131 11.17 1.01 -20.28
CA TYR A 131 9.73 0.83 -20.43
C TYR A 131 9.27 -0.58 -20.00
N ASN A 132 8.18 -0.65 -19.24
CA ASN A 132 7.58 -1.90 -18.76
C ASN A 132 8.53 -2.82 -17.95
N THR A 133 9.53 -2.25 -17.26
CA THR A 133 10.44 -3.03 -16.39
C THR A 133 10.35 -2.66 -14.91
N LYS A 134 9.42 -1.76 -14.55
CA LYS A 134 9.16 -1.37 -13.16
C LYS A 134 8.68 -2.60 -12.38
N GLN A 135 9.15 -2.77 -11.15
CA GLN A 135 8.73 -3.88 -10.28
C GLN A 135 7.96 -3.35 -9.08
N PHE A 136 6.79 -3.92 -8.86
CA PHE A 136 5.91 -3.60 -7.75
C PHE A 136 6.02 -4.67 -6.67
N TYR A 137 6.37 -4.26 -5.45
CA TYR A 137 6.37 -5.12 -4.27
C TYR A 137 5.23 -4.65 -3.36
N ILE A 138 4.11 -5.36 -3.43
CA ILE A 138 2.83 -4.92 -2.85
C ILE A 138 2.35 -5.94 -1.83
N ALA A 139 1.79 -5.45 -0.72
CA ALA A 139 1.02 -6.23 0.23
C ALA A 139 -0.12 -5.39 0.81
N CYS A 140 -1.15 -6.07 1.32
CA CYS A 140 -2.25 -5.43 2.04
C CYS A 140 -2.37 -5.99 3.45
N ALA A 141 -2.78 -5.13 4.38
CA ALA A 141 -3.22 -5.50 5.72
C ALA A 141 -4.71 -5.17 5.90
N GLN A 142 -5.41 -5.96 6.70
CA GLN A 142 -6.76 -5.67 7.15
C GLN A 142 -6.70 -4.80 8.40
N VAL A 143 -7.33 -3.62 8.37
CA VAL A 143 -7.31 -2.68 9.50
C VAL A 143 -8.70 -2.13 9.80
N GLU A 144 -8.96 -1.88 11.08
CA GLU A 144 -10.11 -1.10 11.56
C GLU A 144 -9.56 0.21 12.14
N ILE A 145 -9.92 1.33 11.51
CA ILE A 145 -9.50 2.66 11.94
C ILE A 145 -10.56 3.21 12.89
N ARG A 146 -10.11 3.68 14.06
CA ARG A 146 -10.91 4.29 15.12
C ARG A 146 -10.49 5.74 15.36
N GLY A 147 -11.30 6.44 16.15
CA GLY A 147 -11.04 7.83 16.55
C GLY A 147 -12.09 8.80 15.99
N PRO A 148 -11.94 10.11 16.28
CA PRO A 148 -12.93 11.11 15.90
C PRO A 148 -13.00 11.34 14.38
N GLY A 149 -11.87 11.30 13.66
CA GLY A 149 -11.76 11.23 12.20
C GLY A 149 -12.79 12.05 11.39
N GLY A 150 -13.12 11.57 10.19
CA GLY A 150 -14.32 12.01 9.45
C GLY A 150 -14.12 12.99 8.31
N GLY A 151 -12.88 13.15 7.82
CA GLY A 151 -12.62 13.89 6.59
C GLY A 151 -13.18 13.21 5.33
N ASP A 152 -12.99 13.85 4.18
CA ASP A 152 -13.34 13.32 2.86
C ASP A 152 -12.04 13.08 2.06
N PRO A 153 -11.42 11.89 2.15
CA PRO A 153 -10.11 11.64 1.57
C PRO A 153 -10.11 11.84 0.05
N LYS A 154 -9.24 12.73 -0.42
CA LYS A 154 -9.05 13.04 -1.82
C LYS A 154 -7.58 13.31 -2.13
N PRO A 155 -7.15 13.08 -3.37
CA PRO A 155 -7.93 12.46 -4.45
C PRO A 155 -8.04 10.94 -4.32
N LEU A 156 -9.03 10.39 -5.02
CA LEU A 156 -9.30 8.96 -5.08
C LEU A 156 -8.73 8.37 -6.37
N VAL A 157 -8.21 7.15 -6.28
CA VAL A 157 -7.70 6.38 -7.41
C VAL A 157 -8.21 4.94 -7.37
N LYS A 158 -8.07 4.23 -8.49
CA LYS A 158 -8.38 2.80 -8.62
C LYS A 158 -7.13 2.00 -8.90
N PHE A 159 -7.06 0.79 -8.36
CA PHE A 159 -6.06 -0.21 -8.73
C PHE A 159 -6.81 -1.41 -9.33
N PRO A 160 -6.57 -1.81 -10.59
CA PRO A 160 -5.77 -1.13 -11.62
C PRO A 160 -6.33 0.24 -12.06
N GLY A 161 -5.50 1.09 -12.66
CA GLY A 161 -5.89 2.38 -13.25
C GLY A 161 -5.13 3.61 -12.74
N ALA A 162 -4.55 3.55 -11.54
CA ALA A 162 -3.79 4.67 -10.95
C ALA A 162 -2.39 4.84 -11.54
N TYR A 163 -1.89 3.84 -12.26
CA TYR A 163 -0.55 3.83 -12.85
C TYR A 163 -0.63 3.81 -14.37
N ASP A 164 0.27 4.56 -15.00
CA ASP A 164 0.51 4.53 -16.43
C ASP A 164 1.93 4.05 -16.73
N LEU A 165 2.12 3.24 -17.78
CA LEU A 165 3.45 2.78 -18.18
C LEU A 165 4.35 3.93 -18.64
N SER A 166 3.75 4.98 -19.21
CA SER A 166 4.40 6.20 -19.67
C SER A 166 4.75 7.17 -18.54
N ASP A 167 4.24 6.95 -17.32
CA ASP A 167 4.59 7.79 -16.19
C ASP A 167 6.11 7.77 -15.98
N PRO A 168 6.75 8.95 -15.86
CA PRO A 168 8.20 9.04 -15.83
C PRO A 168 8.82 8.40 -14.58
N GLY A 169 8.00 7.88 -13.64
CA GLY A 169 8.45 7.35 -12.35
C GLY A 169 9.12 8.42 -11.47
N LYS A 170 9.14 9.66 -11.94
CA LYS A 170 9.51 10.84 -11.18
C LYS A 170 8.38 11.10 -10.19
N CYS A 171 8.72 11.76 -9.09
CA CYS A 171 7.92 12.07 -7.90
C CYS A 171 6.52 12.71 -8.14
N SER A 172 5.98 12.81 -9.37
CA SER A 172 4.58 13.15 -9.66
C SER A 172 3.60 12.07 -9.18
N MET A 173 3.94 10.78 -9.30
CA MET A 173 3.19 9.69 -8.63
C MET A 173 3.28 9.77 -7.10
N CYS A 174 4.29 10.45 -6.55
CA CYS A 174 4.52 10.62 -5.11
C CYS A 174 3.92 11.92 -4.54
N ARG A 175 3.40 12.81 -5.39
CA ARG A 175 2.92 14.16 -5.03
C ARG A 175 1.39 14.30 -4.97
N ILE A 176 0.68 13.20 -5.17
CA ILE A 176 -0.77 13.14 -4.99
C ILE A 176 -1.09 12.59 -3.62
#